data_AF-A0A522YZD2-F1
#
_entry.id   AF-A0A522YZD2-F1
#
_cell.length_a   1.000
_cell.length_b   1.000
_cell.length_c   1.000
_cell.angle_alpha   90.00
_cell.angle_beta   90.00
_cell.angle_gamma   90.00
#
_symmetry.space_group_name_H-M   'P 1'
#
loop_
_entity.id
_entity.type
_entity.pdbx_description
1 polymer ?
#
loop_
_entity_poly.entity_id
_entity_poly.type
_entity_poly.pdbx_seq_one_letter_code
_entity_poly.pdbx_strand_id
1 'polypeptide(L)'
;MKALGVVTDVKAHEASLSVPKAVYSERALEIAAAVFAKRAQTYVGETKTAWELTLEAKRKGLTATELEALAGDFLAELLNQEVRSLTGALNKDVAALQSAQALLAARGGENPPAAPEEDAAFKKAAAKLLAEAKAEQARTAPKHGDKP
;
A
#
# COMPACT_ATOMS: atom_id res chain seq x y z
N MET A 1 17.04 -9.68 5.66
CA MET A 1 16.21 -9.57 4.43
C MET A 1 17.13 -9.13 3.31
N LYS A 2 17.30 -9.93 2.24
CA LYS A 2 18.04 -9.49 1.04
C LYS A 2 17.17 -8.45 0.33
N ALA A 3 17.77 -7.29 0.06
CA ALA A 3 17.13 -6.07 -0.42
C ALA A 3 16.33 -6.28 -1.72
N LEU A 4 15.26 -5.50 -1.88
CA LEU A 4 14.50 -5.31 -3.12
C LEU A 4 15.39 -4.74 -4.23
N GLY A 5 16.36 -5.50 -4.73
CA GLY A 5 17.19 -5.15 -5.90
C GLY A 5 17.73 -3.71 -5.94
N VAL A 6 17.95 -3.06 -4.80
CA VAL A 6 18.35 -1.66 -4.74
C VAL A 6 19.79 -1.55 -5.22
N VAL A 7 20.02 -0.73 -6.24
CA VAL A 7 21.34 -0.42 -6.77
C VAL A 7 21.70 0.99 -6.34
N THR A 8 22.83 1.17 -5.66
CA THR A 8 23.29 2.49 -5.23
C THR A 8 24.49 2.97 -6.02
N ASP A 9 24.49 4.27 -6.34
CA ASP A 9 25.65 4.98 -6.87
C ASP A 9 26.00 6.13 -5.91
N VAL A 10 27.05 5.92 -5.12
CA VAL A 10 27.53 6.90 -4.13
C VAL A 10 28.05 8.18 -4.80
N LYS A 11 28.62 8.08 -6.01
CA LYS A 11 29.17 9.24 -6.73
C LYS A 11 28.05 10.10 -7.31
N ALA A 12 27.01 9.48 -7.84
CA ALA A 12 25.81 10.17 -8.31
C ALA A 12 24.85 10.54 -7.17
N HIS A 13 25.06 10.01 -5.96
CA HIS A 13 24.16 10.14 -4.82
C HIS A 13 22.77 9.53 -5.08
N GLU A 14 22.75 8.40 -5.78
CA GLU A 14 21.52 7.77 -6.28
C GLU A 14 21.24 6.42 -5.65
N ALA A 15 19.96 6.11 -5.47
CA ALA A 15 19.47 4.77 -5.23
C ALA A 15 18.39 4.43 -6.27
N SER A 16 18.60 3.35 -7.02
CA SER A 16 17.69 2.88 -8.05
C SER A 16 17.04 1.56 -7.66
N LEU A 17 15.77 1.41 -7.98
CA LEU A 17 14.96 0.23 -7.65
C LEU A 17 13.82 0.03 -8.65
N SER A 18 13.27 -1.18 -8.68
CA SER A 18 12.12 -1.51 -9.54
C SER A 18 10.96 -2.05 -8.70
N VAL A 19 9.75 -1.56 -8.96
CA VAL A 19 8.52 -1.96 -8.26
C VAL A 19 7.43 -2.40 -9.22
N PRO A 20 6.68 -3.48 -8.93
CA PRO A 20 5.69 -4.02 -9.87
C PRO A 20 4.42 -3.17 -9.93
N LYS A 21 3.92 -2.90 -11.15
CA LYS A 21 2.64 -2.18 -11.36
C LYS A 21 1.41 -2.91 -10.86
N ALA A 22 1.51 -4.24 -10.72
CA ALA A 22 0.44 -5.06 -10.16
C ALA A 22 0.16 -4.76 -8.69
N VAL A 23 1.10 -4.11 -7.99
CA VAL A 23 1.00 -3.80 -6.56
C VAL A 23 0.92 -2.29 -6.33
N TYR A 24 1.70 -1.51 -7.10
CA TYR A 24 1.83 -0.07 -6.90
C TYR A 24 1.26 0.71 -8.08
N SER A 25 0.34 1.62 -7.77
CA SER A 25 -0.26 2.58 -8.66
C SER A 25 0.65 3.79 -8.88
N GLU A 26 0.48 4.43 -10.03
CA GLU A 26 1.12 5.70 -10.36
C GLU A 26 0.81 6.78 -9.31
N ARG A 27 -0.44 6.84 -8.83
CA ARG A 27 -0.85 7.81 -7.82
C ARG A 27 -0.07 7.66 -6.51
N ALA A 28 0.19 6.45 -6.04
CA ALA A 28 0.98 6.25 -4.84
C ALA A 28 2.43 6.70 -5.04
N LEU A 29 2.99 6.51 -6.24
CA LEU A 29 4.32 7.00 -6.60
C LEU A 29 4.38 8.52 -6.56
N GLU A 30 3.40 9.21 -7.17
CA GLU A 30 3.33 10.67 -7.16
C GLU A 30 3.31 11.23 -5.73
N ILE A 31 2.49 10.61 -4.86
CA ILE A 31 2.38 11.05 -3.46
C ILE A 31 3.69 10.76 -2.71
N ALA A 32 4.28 9.58 -2.87
CA ALA A 32 5.56 9.24 -2.24
C ALA A 32 6.68 10.19 -2.71
N ALA A 33 6.75 10.49 -4.00
CA ALA A 33 7.68 11.48 -4.55
C ALA A 33 7.49 12.87 -3.94
N ALA A 34 6.23 13.32 -3.79
CA ALA A 34 5.92 14.60 -3.14
C ALA A 34 6.36 14.63 -1.66
N VAL A 35 6.15 13.55 -0.90
CA VAL A 35 6.61 13.43 0.49
C VAL A 35 8.14 13.51 0.58
N PHE A 36 8.84 12.90 -0.39
CA PHE A 36 10.30 12.86 -0.41
C PHE A 36 10.97 14.04 -1.11
N ALA A 37 10.21 14.96 -1.71
CA ALA A 37 10.72 16.08 -2.51
C ALA A 37 11.74 16.97 -1.77
N LYS A 38 11.76 16.99 -0.43
CA LYS A 38 12.78 17.70 0.37
C LYS A 38 14.08 16.91 0.54
N ARG A 39 14.03 15.58 0.49
CA ARG A 39 15.15 14.66 0.72
C ARG A 39 15.79 14.19 -0.58
N ALA A 40 15.00 13.97 -1.62
CA ALA A 40 15.43 13.40 -2.88
C ALA A 40 14.68 14.03 -4.06
N GLN A 41 15.31 13.99 -5.24
CA GLN A 41 14.63 14.11 -6.52
C GLN A 41 14.29 12.69 -6.99
N THR A 42 13.03 12.47 -7.37
CA THR A 42 12.56 11.17 -7.85
C THR A 42 12.42 11.21 -9.36
N TYR A 43 13.04 10.26 -10.04
CA TYR A 43 12.87 9.99 -11.46
C TYR A 43 12.11 8.68 -11.62
N VAL A 44 11.11 8.67 -12.51
CA VAL A 44 10.24 7.52 -12.74
C VAL A 44 10.35 7.13 -14.21
N GLY A 45 10.86 5.93 -14.45
CA GLY A 45 10.76 5.20 -15.70
C GLY A 45 9.61 4.20 -15.65
N GLU A 46 9.16 3.79 -16.83
CA GLU A 46 8.03 2.89 -16.96
C GLU A 46 8.38 1.76 -17.92
N THR A 47 8.17 0.52 -17.47
CA THR A 47 8.16 -0.66 -18.34
C THR A 47 6.74 -1.22 -18.43
N LYS A 48 6.52 -2.28 -19.21
CA LYS A 48 5.21 -2.93 -19.28
C LYS A 48 4.73 -3.45 -17.92
N THR A 49 5.63 -3.92 -17.06
CA THR A 49 5.29 -4.67 -15.84
C THR A 49 5.67 -3.97 -14.54
N ALA A 50 6.55 -2.97 -14.60
CA ALA A 50 7.12 -2.33 -13.43
C ALA A 50 7.36 -0.83 -13.64
N TRP A 51 7.42 -0.12 -12.52
CA TRP A 51 7.97 1.22 -12.41
C TRP A 51 9.45 1.12 -12.07
N GLU A 52 10.28 1.86 -12.78
CA GLU A 52 11.71 2.00 -12.50
C GLU A 52 11.91 3.33 -11.79
N LEU A 53 12.51 3.31 -10.61
CA LEU A 53 12.63 4.47 -9.75
C LEU A 53 14.10 4.76 -9.53
N THR A 54 14.48 6.02 -9.67
CA THR A 54 15.78 6.53 -9.24
C THR A 54 15.57 7.68 -8.27
N LEU A 55 16.17 7.56 -7.09
CA LEU A 55 16.15 8.57 -6.04
C LEU A 55 17.51 9.22 -5.96
N GLU A 56 17.62 10.44 -6.45
CA GLU A 56 18.83 11.25 -6.32
C GLU A 56 18.73 12.07 -5.03
N ALA A 57 19.59 11.76 -4.07
CA ALA A 57 19.57 12.41 -2.77
C ALA A 57 20.08 13.85 -2.85
N LYS A 58 19.31 14.79 -2.27
CA LYS A 58 19.70 16.21 -2.25
C LYS A 58 20.85 16.49 -1.29
N ARG A 59 21.01 15.64 -0.26
CA ARG A 59 22.13 15.70 0.68
C ARG A 59 23.33 14.99 0.05
N LYS A 60 24.45 15.71 -0.06
CA LYS A 60 25.71 15.16 -0.54
C LYS A 60 26.41 14.33 0.54
N GLY A 61 27.29 13.42 0.10
CA GLY A 61 28.17 12.64 0.97
C GLY A 61 27.47 11.52 1.74
N LEU A 62 26.30 11.07 1.27
CA LEU A 62 25.64 9.88 1.80
C LEU A 62 26.44 8.63 1.43
N THR A 63 26.55 7.71 2.38
CA THR A 63 27.10 6.38 2.17
C THR A 63 26.12 5.49 1.39
N ALA A 64 26.62 4.38 0.82
CA ALA A 64 25.77 3.41 0.14
C ALA A 64 24.62 2.90 1.05
N THR A 65 24.91 2.65 2.33
CA THR A 65 23.90 2.21 3.31
C THR A 65 22.85 3.29 3.58
N GLU A 66 23.23 4.56 3.61
CA GLU A 66 22.26 5.65 3.78
C GLU A 66 21.39 5.86 2.53
N LEU A 67 21.95 5.62 1.33
CA LEU A 67 21.19 5.62 0.07
C LEU A 67 20.22 4.42 -0.01
N GLU A 68 20.65 3.24 0.42
CA GLU A 68 19.76 2.08 0.57
C GLU A 68 18.64 2.34 1.58
N ALA A 69 18.96 2.98 2.72
CA ALA A 69 17.96 3.37 3.71
C ALA A 69 16.96 4.38 3.13
N LEU A 70 17.42 5.35 2.33
CA LEU A 70 16.54 6.29 1.63
C LEU A 70 15.56 5.57 0.69
N ALA A 71 16.04 4.59 -0.08
CA ALA A 71 15.18 3.77 -0.94
C ALA A 71 14.21 2.90 -0.13
N GLY A 72 14.66 2.34 0.99
CA GLY A 72 13.82 1.59 1.92
C GLY A 72 12.70 2.44 2.50
N ASP A 73 13.01 3.66 2.95
CA ASP A 73 12.03 4.62 3.46
C ASP A 73 11.01 4.98 2.38
N PHE A 74 11.47 5.20 1.14
CA PHE A 74 10.60 5.53 0.01
C PHE A 74 9.63 4.38 -0.30
N LEU A 75 10.12 3.14 -0.33
CA LEU A 75 9.31 1.94 -0.52
C LEU A 75 8.26 1.76 0.58
N ALA A 76 8.64 2.02 1.83
CA ALA A 76 7.71 1.96 2.95
C ALA A 76 6.59 3.00 2.78
N GLU A 77 6.91 4.23 2.37
CA GLU A 77 5.88 5.23 2.11
C GLU A 77 5.00 4.87 0.91
N LEU A 78 5.59 4.33 -0.15
CA LEU A 78 4.85 3.87 -1.32
C LEU A 78 3.80 2.80 -0.93
N LEU A 79 4.22 1.80 -0.14
CA LEU A 79 3.32 0.79 0.41
C LEU A 79 2.24 1.40 1.30
N ASN A 80 2.60 2.36 2.16
CA ASN A 80 1.64 3.05 3.01
C ASN A 80 0.56 3.77 2.19
N GLN A 81 0.93 4.41 1.09
CA GLN A 81 -0.03 5.09 0.20
C GLN A 81 -0.99 4.12 -0.48
N GLU A 82 -0.48 2.96 -0.94
CA GLU A 82 -1.35 1.91 -1.47
C GLU A 82 -2.33 1.37 -0.44
N VAL A 83 -1.85 1.07 0.77
CA VAL A 83 -2.71 0.58 1.85
C VAL A 83 -3.77 1.63 2.22
N ARG A 84 -3.41 2.91 2.27
CA ARG A 84 -4.36 4.01 2.52
C ARG A 84 -5.42 4.10 1.42
N SER A 85 -5.00 3.98 0.15
CA SER A 85 -5.90 4.01 -1.00
C SER A 85 -6.90 2.85 -0.96
N LEU A 86 -6.41 1.63 -0.76
CA LEU A 86 -7.23 0.42 -0.65
C LEU A 86 -8.21 0.50 0.53
N THR A 87 -7.73 0.91 1.69
CA THR A 87 -8.58 1.07 2.88
C THR A 87 -9.64 2.15 2.67
N GLY A 88 -9.27 3.26 2.03
CA GLY A 88 -10.21 4.33 1.67
C GLY A 88 -11.30 3.86 0.72
N ALA A 89 -10.94 3.08 -0.31
CA ALA A 89 -11.90 2.50 -1.25
C ALA A 89 -12.87 1.54 -0.55
N LEU A 90 -12.36 0.60 0.25
CA LEU A 90 -13.19 -0.34 1.01
C LEU A 90 -14.14 0.38 1.98
N ASN A 91 -13.66 1.40 2.69
CA ASN A 91 -14.48 2.17 3.61
C ASN A 91 -15.58 2.95 2.90
N LYS A 92 -15.32 3.49 1.70
CA LYS A 92 -16.34 4.16 0.88
C LYS A 92 -17.47 3.20 0.52
N ASP A 93 -17.14 1.99 0.12
CA ASP A 93 -18.15 0.99 -0.29
C ASP A 93 -18.99 0.53 0.91
N VAL A 94 -18.36 0.31 2.06
CA VAL A 94 -19.06 0.00 3.32
C VAL A 94 -19.99 1.15 3.72
N ALA A 95 -19.53 2.39 3.67
CA ALA A 95 -20.35 3.56 4.02
C ALA A 95 -21.53 3.75 3.06
N ALA A 96 -21.32 3.49 1.77
CA ALA A 96 -22.39 3.52 0.76
C ALA A 96 -23.45 2.43 1.04
N LEU A 97 -23.01 1.22 1.37
CA LEU A 97 -23.90 0.11 1.73
C LEU A 97 -24.71 0.43 2.99
N GLN A 98 -24.07 0.95 4.03
CA GLN A 98 -24.74 1.37 5.27
C GLN A 98 -25.77 2.46 5.00
N SER A 99 -25.44 3.45 4.17
CA SER A 99 -26.36 4.52 3.79
C SER A 99 -27.57 3.99 3.01
N ALA A 100 -27.35 3.05 2.08
CA ALA A 100 -28.42 2.41 1.33
C ALA A 100 -29.34 1.59 2.26
N GLN A 101 -28.78 0.84 3.21
CA GLN A 101 -29.53 0.08 4.21
C GLN A 101 -30.34 1.00 5.14
N ALA A 102 -29.75 2.11 5.59
CA ALA A 102 -30.43 3.10 6.42
C ALA A 102 -31.61 3.75 5.68
N LEU A 103 -31.43 4.10 4.39
CA LEU A 103 -32.50 4.64 3.54
C LEU A 103 -33.62 3.62 3.30
N LEU A 104 -33.29 2.34 3.14
CA LEU A 104 -34.27 1.26 3.00
C LEU A 104 -35.08 1.03 4.28
N ALA A 105 -34.42 1.00 5.44
CA ALA A 105 -35.08 0.88 6.74
C ALA A 105 -35.98 2.10 7.04
N ALA A 106 -35.53 3.31 6.70
CA ALA A 106 -36.30 4.54 6.89
C ALA A 106 -37.57 4.63 6.02
N ARG A 107 -37.67 3.84 4.93
CA ARG A 107 -38.86 3.76 4.08
C ARG A 107 -39.97 2.86 4.63
N GLY A 108 -39.84 2.35 5.85
CA GLY A 108 -40.89 1.55 6.51
C GLY A 108 -40.88 0.06 6.17
N GLY A 109 -39.78 -0.46 5.63
CA GLY A 109 -39.55 -1.91 5.61
C GLY A 109 -39.16 -2.36 7.02
N GLU A 110 -40.05 -3.02 7.75
CA GLU A 110 -39.77 -3.58 9.09
C GLU A 110 -38.64 -4.61 9.11
N ASN A 111 -38.12 -5.01 7.94
CA ASN A 111 -36.84 -5.68 7.80
C ASN A 111 -36.12 -5.11 6.58
N PRO A 112 -34.78 -4.91 6.63
CA PRO A 112 -34.01 -4.71 5.41
C PRO A 112 -34.34 -5.86 4.45
N PRO A 113 -34.54 -5.59 3.14
CA PRO A 113 -34.78 -6.67 2.18
C PRO A 113 -33.69 -7.71 2.36
N ALA A 114 -34.08 -8.99 2.43
CA ALA A 114 -33.12 -10.09 2.40
C ALA A 114 -32.17 -9.80 1.24
N ALA A 115 -30.88 -9.69 1.56
CA ALA A 115 -29.94 -9.19 0.59
C ALA A 115 -30.06 -10.00 -0.71
N PRO A 116 -30.00 -9.34 -1.89
CA PRO A 116 -30.08 -10.04 -3.17
C PRO A 116 -29.13 -11.24 -3.17
N GLU A 117 -29.46 -12.37 -3.81
CA GLU A 117 -28.60 -13.57 -3.79
C GLU A 117 -27.14 -13.30 -4.25
N GLU A 118 -26.88 -12.18 -4.94
CA GLU A 118 -25.55 -11.62 -5.23
C GLU A 118 -24.69 -11.37 -3.97
N ASP A 119 -25.31 -11.26 -2.81
CA ASP A 119 -24.71 -10.95 -1.53
C ASP A 119 -24.10 -12.19 -0.85
N ALA A 120 -24.45 -13.41 -1.28
CA ALA A 120 -23.82 -14.64 -0.80
C ALA A 120 -22.38 -14.77 -1.32
N ALA A 121 -22.13 -14.38 -2.57
CA ALA A 121 -20.80 -14.33 -3.15
C ALA A 121 -19.94 -13.25 -2.47
N PHE A 122 -20.52 -12.08 -2.22
CA PHE A 122 -19.85 -10.99 -1.49
C PHE A 122 -19.53 -11.38 -0.05
N LYS A 123 -20.48 -11.94 0.71
CA LYS A 123 -20.25 -12.45 2.07
C LYS A 123 -19.18 -13.53 2.12
N LYS A 124 -19.15 -14.44 1.14
CA LYS A 124 -18.12 -15.47 1.03
C LYS A 124 -16.75 -14.88 0.71
N ALA A 125 -16.69 -13.89 -0.19
CA ALA A 125 -15.45 -13.17 -0.51
C ALA A 125 -14.93 -12.37 0.68
N ALA A 126 -15.81 -11.65 1.39
CA ALA A 126 -15.48 -10.90 2.60
C ALA A 126 -15.02 -11.81 3.73
N ALA A 127 -15.71 -12.94 3.97
CA ALA A 127 -15.30 -13.92 4.97
C ALA A 127 -13.95 -14.56 4.65
N LYS A 128 -13.69 -14.85 3.36
CA LYS A 128 -12.40 -15.36 2.89
C LYS A 128 -11.27 -14.35 3.13
N LEU A 129 -11.46 -13.09 2.72
CA LEU A 129 -10.50 -12.01 2.95
C LEU A 129 -10.22 -11.82 4.45
N LEU A 130 -11.26 -11.88 5.30
CA LEU A 130 -11.11 -11.76 6.75
C LEU A 130 -10.31 -12.93 7.35
N ALA A 131 -10.50 -14.15 6.83
CA ALA A 131 -9.76 -15.33 7.26
C ALA A 131 -8.29 -15.26 6.82
N GLU A 132 -8.02 -14.85 5.58
CA GLU A 132 -6.66 -14.65 5.05
C GLU A 132 -5.92 -13.55 5.81
N ALA A 133 -6.57 -12.42 6.09
CA ALA A 133 -6.01 -11.33 6.88
C ALA A 133 -5.68 -11.76 8.32
N LYS A 134 -6.55 -12.54 8.97
CA LYS A 134 -6.29 -13.09 10.32
C LYS A 134 -5.13 -14.09 10.32
N ALA A 135 -5.04 -14.93 9.30
CA ALA A 135 -3.94 -15.88 9.16
C ALA A 135 -2.60 -15.17 8.95
N GLU A 136 -2.59 -14.13 8.13
CA GLU A 136 -1.40 -13.32 7.89
C GLU A 136 -1.00 -12.53 9.15
N GLN A 137 -1.97 -11.90 9.84
CA GLN A 137 -1.73 -11.26 11.14
C GLN A 137 -1.14 -12.22 12.17
N ALA A 138 -1.63 -13.46 12.24
CA ALA A 138 -1.06 -14.47 13.14
C ALA A 138 0.36 -14.90 12.72
N ARG A 139 0.67 -14.89 11.42
CA ARG A 139 1.99 -15.21 10.87
C ARG A 139 3.01 -14.09 11.12
N THR A 140 2.57 -12.84 11.06
CA THR A 140 3.42 -11.64 11.21
C THR A 140 3.40 -11.04 12.61
N ALA A 141 2.50 -11.49 13.48
CA ALA A 141 2.46 -11.05 14.87
C ALA A 141 3.77 -11.46 15.58
N PRO A 142 4.43 -10.54 16.30
CA PRO A 142 5.56 -10.89 17.13
C PRO A 142 5.09 -11.92 18.16
N LYS A 143 5.74 -13.08 18.21
CA LYS A 143 5.47 -14.08 19.24
C LYS A 143 5.80 -13.43 20.58
N HIS A 144 4.79 -13.09 21.38
CA HIS A 144 4.99 -12.71 22.76
C HIS A 144 5.65 -13.90 23.48
N GLY A 145 6.97 -13.83 23.64
CA GLY A 145 7.78 -14.90 24.20
C GLY A 145 9.27 -14.59 24.30
N ASP A 146 9.87 -13.87 23.34
CA ASP A 146 11.28 -13.53 23.44
C ASP A 146 11.45 -12.17 24.13
N LYS A 147 11.61 -12.24 25.45
CA LYS A 147 12.36 -11.23 26.20
C LYS A 147 13.86 -11.34 25.84
N PRO A 148 14.61 -10.23 25.93
CA PRO A 148 16.00 -10.14 25.49
C PRO A 148 16.92 -11.18 26.14
#